data_AF-A0A3C1Q1N2-F1
#
_entry.id   AF-A0A3C1Q1N2-F1
#
_cell.length_a   1.000
_cell.length_b   1.000
_cell.length_c   1.000
_cell.angle_alpha   90.00
_cell.angle_beta   90.00
_cell.angle_gamma   90.00
#
_symmetry.space_group_name_H-M   'P 1'
#
loop_
_entity.id
_entity.type
_entity.pdbx_description
1 polymer ?
#
loop_
_entity_poly.entity_id
_entity_poly.type
_entity_poly.pdbx_seq_one_letter_code
_entity_poly.pdbx_strand_id
1 'polypeptide(L)'
;YALGSIQGDAGFSPESFPKSGTGLFDDGIGNFKEYLTLTHRRNLAADNILFEVQVSSDLISWGPLRTTAVSATPNEDGTETVIWRSLTPIEEQERNFIRLRVAQKP
;
A
#
# COMPACT_ATOMS: atom_id res chain seq x y z
N TYR A 1 10.09 12.50 8.24
CA TYR A 1 10.10 11.08 7.82
C TYR A 1 9.12 10.84 6.68
N ALA A 2 9.41 9.89 5.77
CA ALA A 2 8.60 9.63 4.58
C ALA A 2 7.18 9.12 4.89
N LEU A 3 7.04 8.24 5.88
CA LEU A 3 5.73 7.69 6.31
C LEU A 3 4.94 8.64 7.22
N GLY A 4 5.54 9.75 7.65
CA GLY A 4 4.93 10.71 8.58
C GLY A 4 4.80 10.18 10.01
N SER A 5 4.01 10.91 10.82
CA SER A 5 3.73 10.63 12.23
C SER A 5 2.34 11.15 12.60
N ILE A 6 1.64 10.45 13.51
CA ILE A 6 0.31 10.83 13.99
C ILE A 6 0.31 12.02 14.96
N GLN A 7 1.48 12.47 15.42
CA GLN A 7 1.60 13.60 16.34
C GLN A 7 1.56 14.97 15.63
N GLY A 8 1.34 14.98 14.31
CA GLY A 8 1.41 16.20 13.50
C GLY A 8 2.83 16.76 13.37
N ASP A 9 3.84 15.97 13.76
CA ASP A 9 5.24 16.34 13.65
C ASP A 9 5.89 15.68 12.43
N ALA A 10 7.10 16.13 12.10
CA ALA A 10 7.89 15.54 11.02
C ALA A 10 8.57 14.22 11.44
N GLY A 11 8.23 13.66 12.61
CA GLY A 11 8.87 12.56 13.33
C GLY A 11 8.48 11.17 12.82
N PHE A 12 8.96 10.15 13.54
CA PHE A 12 8.59 8.75 13.33
C PHE A 12 7.45 8.37 14.28
N SER A 13 6.46 7.60 13.81
CA SER A 13 5.46 7.00 14.69
C SER A 13 5.14 5.54 14.27
N PRO A 14 5.03 4.60 15.23
CA PRO A 14 4.70 3.19 14.93
C PRO A 14 3.37 3.01 14.19
N GLU A 15 2.42 3.91 14.40
CA GLU A 15 1.12 3.92 13.74
C GLU A 15 1.24 4.17 12.23
N SER A 16 2.39 4.69 11.79
CA SER A 16 2.72 4.90 10.38
C SER A 16 3.29 3.66 9.70
N PHE A 17 3.47 2.55 10.44
CA PHE A 17 3.91 1.29 9.85
C PHE A 17 2.89 0.74 8.84
N PRO A 18 3.35 0.27 7.67
CA PRO A 18 2.48 -0.40 6.71
C PRO A 18 1.83 -1.65 7.32
N LYS A 19 0.56 -1.86 7.01
CA LYS A 19 -0.21 -3.03 7.45
C LYS A 19 -0.72 -3.77 6.22
N SER A 20 -0.42 -5.07 6.15
CA SER A 20 -1.05 -5.97 5.17
C SER A 20 -2.40 -6.45 5.70
N GLY A 21 -3.28 -6.80 4.78
CA GLY A 21 -4.59 -7.38 5.09
C GLY A 21 -5.22 -7.98 3.85
N THR A 22 -6.51 -8.24 3.92
CA THR A 22 -7.32 -8.64 2.77
C THR A 22 -8.52 -7.70 2.64
N GLY A 23 -9.15 -7.70 1.47
CA GLY A 23 -10.38 -6.92 1.25
C GLY A 23 -11.21 -7.47 0.09
N LEU A 24 -12.53 -7.32 0.20
CA LEU A 24 -13.48 -7.69 -0.86
C LEU A 24 -13.66 -6.53 -1.83
N PHE A 25 -13.49 -6.80 -3.12
CA PHE A 25 -13.64 -5.80 -4.18
C PHE A 25 -14.27 -6.42 -5.42
N ASP A 26 -14.91 -5.57 -6.23
CA ASP A 26 -15.41 -5.94 -7.56
C ASP A 26 -14.24 -6.37 -8.47
N ASP A 27 -14.44 -7.49 -9.19
CA ASP A 27 -13.51 -8.08 -10.17
C ASP A 27 -13.61 -7.45 -11.57
N GLY A 28 -14.50 -6.47 -11.76
CA GLY A 28 -14.74 -5.77 -13.01
C GLY A 28 -15.86 -6.38 -13.85
N ILE A 29 -16.45 -7.49 -13.42
CA ILE A 29 -17.62 -8.12 -14.05
C ILE A 29 -18.79 -8.27 -13.06
N GLY A 30 -18.73 -7.61 -11.90
CA GLY A 30 -19.81 -7.54 -10.93
C GLY A 30 -19.78 -8.63 -9.85
N ASN A 31 -18.70 -9.42 -9.75
CA ASN A 31 -18.49 -10.31 -8.61
C ASN A 31 -17.52 -9.69 -7.61
N PHE A 32 -17.73 -9.98 -6.32
CA PHE A 32 -16.78 -9.59 -5.29
C PHE A 32 -15.82 -10.74 -5.00
N LYS A 33 -14.52 -10.45 -5.13
CA LYS A 33 -13.44 -11.37 -4.78
C LYS A 33 -12.56 -10.79 -3.68
N GLU A 34 -11.84 -11.65 -2.98
CA GLU A 34 -10.89 -11.26 -1.95
C GLU A 34 -9.50 -10.99 -2.54
N TYR A 35 -8.93 -9.83 -2.25
CA TYR A 35 -7.62 -9.39 -2.73
C TYR A 35 -6.69 -9.09 -1.55
N LEU A 36 -5.38 -9.25 -1.76
CA LEU A 36 -4.38 -8.87 -0.79
C LEU A 36 -4.27 -7.34 -0.76
N THR A 37 -4.29 -6.74 0.41
CA THR A 37 -4.24 -5.29 0.59
C THR A 37 -3.02 -4.85 1.37
N LEU A 38 -2.59 -3.62 1.13
CA LEU A 38 -1.59 -2.94 1.95
C LEU A 38 -2.03 -1.50 2.20
N THR A 39 -2.16 -1.18 3.48
CA THR A 39 -2.46 0.16 3.96
C THR A 39 -1.18 0.78 4.48
N HIS A 40 -0.87 2.00 4.04
CA HIS A 40 0.24 2.76 4.60
C HIS A 40 -0.08 4.25 4.65
N ARG A 41 0.62 4.94 5.54
CA ARG A 41 0.61 6.39 5.64
C ARG A 41 1.75 6.98 4.82
N ARG A 42 1.53 8.12 4.17
CA ARG A 42 2.60 8.88 3.51
C ARG A 42 2.52 10.36 3.83
N ASN A 43 3.67 10.97 4.04
CA ASN A 43 3.81 12.41 4.22
C ASN A 43 3.69 13.11 2.86
N LEU A 44 2.75 14.05 2.74
CA LEU A 44 2.50 14.78 1.49
C LEU A 44 3.64 15.73 1.12
N ALA A 45 4.46 16.14 2.08
CA ALA A 45 5.66 16.94 1.84
C ALA A 45 6.88 16.11 1.41
N ALA A 46 6.80 14.77 1.38
CA ALA A 46 7.88 13.89 0.94
C ALA A 46 7.88 13.70 -0.59
N ASP A 47 7.94 14.81 -1.33
CA ASP A 47 7.82 14.86 -2.79
C ASP A 47 8.97 14.16 -3.53
N ASN A 48 10.16 14.06 -2.92
CA ASN A 48 11.32 13.35 -3.44
C ASN A 48 11.32 11.85 -3.13
N ILE A 49 10.24 11.30 -2.55
CA ILE A 49 10.10 9.89 -2.23
C ILE A 49 9.14 9.19 -3.19
N LEU A 50 9.51 7.98 -3.60
CA LEU A 50 8.69 7.03 -4.33
C LEU A 50 8.18 5.96 -3.35
N PHE A 51 6.86 5.85 -3.25
CA PHE A 51 6.16 4.78 -2.54
C PHE A 51 5.60 3.81 -3.58
N GLU A 52 6.00 2.54 -3.49
CA GLU A 52 5.65 1.54 -4.48
C GLU A 52 5.21 0.25 -3.78
N VAL A 53 3.94 -0.13 -3.96
CA VAL A 53 3.41 -1.39 -3.43
C VAL A 53 3.68 -2.50 -4.44
N GLN A 54 4.34 -3.54 -3.97
CA GLN A 54 4.78 -4.65 -4.81
C GLN A 54 4.21 -5.96 -4.28
N VAL A 55 3.86 -6.86 -5.19
CA VAL A 55 3.45 -8.23 -4.86
C VAL A 55 4.40 -9.27 -5.45
N SER A 56 4.39 -10.45 -4.83
CA SER A 56 5.20 -11.60 -5.22
C SER A 56 4.47 -12.91 -4.89
N SER A 57 4.81 -13.99 -5.60
CA SER A 57 4.37 -15.37 -5.31
C SER A 57 5.50 -16.27 -4.80
N ASP A 58 6.75 -15.81 -4.87
CA ASP A 58 7.97 -16.57 -4.61
C ASP A 58 8.97 -15.87 -3.66
N LEU A 59 8.67 -14.64 -3.21
CA LEU A 59 9.55 -13.74 -2.44
C LEU A 59 10.81 -13.25 -3.17
N ILE A 60 11.03 -13.69 -4.40
CA ILE A 60 12.21 -13.37 -5.22
C ILE A 60 11.83 -12.32 -6.26
N SER A 61 10.74 -12.56 -6.98
CA SER A 61 10.24 -11.75 -8.08
C SER A 61 9.21 -10.75 -7.54
N TRP A 62 9.51 -9.45 -7.65
CA TRP A 62 8.63 -8.36 -7.16
C TRP A 62 8.20 -7.46 -8.32
N GLY A 63 6.89 -7.24 -8.47
CA GLY A 63 6.33 -6.43 -9.56
C GLY A 63 5.47 -5.26 -9.05
N PRO A 64 5.76 -4.00 -9.43
CA PRO A 64 5.03 -2.83 -8.94
C PRO A 64 3.69 -2.60 -9.66
N LEU A 65 3.57 -3.03 -10.92
CA LEU A 65 2.36 -2.87 -11.74
C LEU A 65 1.27 -3.90 -11.45
N ARG A 66 1.44 -4.69 -10.38
CA ARG A 66 0.51 -5.75 -9.97
C ARG A 66 -0.37 -5.34 -8.79
N THR A 67 -0.44 -4.04 -8.51
CA THR A 67 -1.33 -3.45 -7.50
C THR A 67 -2.02 -2.21 -8.03
N THR A 68 -3.11 -1.81 -7.38
CA THR A 68 -3.81 -0.55 -7.65
C THR A 68 -4.25 0.11 -6.36
N ALA A 69 -4.22 1.45 -6.33
CA ALA A 69 -4.74 2.22 -5.21
C ALA A 69 -6.27 2.19 -5.24
N VAL A 70 -6.88 1.88 -4.10
CA VAL A 70 -8.35 1.83 -3.94
C VAL A 70 -8.88 2.91 -3.00
N SER A 71 -8.00 3.51 -2.20
CA SER A 71 -8.32 4.67 -1.37
C SER A 71 -7.09 5.52 -1.12
N ALA A 72 -7.29 6.83 -1.02
CA ALA A 72 -6.37 7.78 -0.44
C ALA A 72 -7.18 8.78 0.40
N THR A 73 -6.97 8.78 1.71
CA THR A 73 -7.76 9.61 2.65
C THR A 73 -6.82 10.55 3.41
N PRO A 74 -6.98 11.88 3.30
CA PRO A 74 -6.22 12.83 4.09
C PRO A 74 -6.45 12.62 5.59
N ASN A 75 -5.39 12.74 6.39
CA ASN A 75 -5.47 12.61 7.86
C ASN A 75 -5.51 13.98 8.57
N GLU A 76 -5.65 15.09 7.83
CA GLU A 76 -5.68 16.48 8.35
C GLU A 76 -4.41 16.95 9.09
N ASP A 77 -3.31 16.23 8.91
CA ASP A 77 -2.04 16.43 9.64
C ASP A 77 -0.82 16.50 8.70
N GLY A 78 -1.04 16.80 7.42
CA GLY A 78 0.00 16.82 6.39
C GLY A 78 0.36 15.43 5.84
N THR A 79 -0.36 14.39 6.25
CA THR A 79 -0.24 13.05 5.68
C THR A 79 -1.57 12.55 5.11
N GLU A 80 -1.51 11.44 4.41
CA GLU A 80 -2.69 10.66 4.03
C GLU A 80 -2.48 9.18 4.26
N THR A 81 -3.59 8.46 4.41
CA THR A 81 -3.63 7.00 4.49
C THR A 81 -4.07 6.44 3.14
N VAL A 82 -3.23 5.60 2.53
CA VAL A 82 -3.45 5.02 1.21
C VAL A 82 -3.65 3.51 1.35
N ILE A 83 -4.69 2.99 0.69
CA ILE A 83 -4.97 1.56 0.61
C ILE A 83 -4.73 1.10 -0.82
N TRP A 84 -3.92 0.06 -0.95
CA TRP A 84 -3.65 -0.64 -2.20
C TRP A 84 -4.24 -2.04 -2.15
N ARG A 85 -4.64 -2.57 -3.31
CA ARG A 85 -4.96 -3.98 -3.50
C ARG A 85 -4.11 -4.62 -4.59
N SER A 86 -3.87 -5.92 -4.51
CA SER A 86 -3.35 -6.72 -5.62
C SER A 86 -4.32 -6.71 -6.81
N LEU A 87 -3.81 -6.90 -8.03
CA LEU A 87 -4.65 -7.10 -9.22
C LEU A 87 -5.16 -8.55 -9.37
N THR A 88 -4.52 -9.49 -8.67
CA THR A 88 -4.92 -10.90 -8.67
C THR A 88 -5.61 -11.22 -7.34
N PRO A 89 -6.80 -11.85 -7.36
CA PRO A 89 -7.45 -12.39 -6.17
C PRO A 89 -6.56 -13.40 -5.43
N ILE A 90 -6.75 -13.51 -4.12
CA ILE A 90 -5.97 -14.41 -3.27
C ILE A 90 -6.18 -15.88 -3.67
N GLU A 91 -7.41 -16.24 -4.07
CA GLU A 91 -7.78 -17.60 -4.48
C GLU A 91 -7.07 -18.09 -5.75
N GLU A 92 -6.57 -17.16 -6.60
CA GLU A 92 -5.95 -17.49 -7.88
C GLU A 92 -4.44 -17.79 -7.76
N GLN A 93 -3.88 -17.74 -6.55
CA GLN A 93 -2.48 -18.05 -6.28
C GLN A 93 -2.32 -18.80 -4.96
N GLU A 94 -1.49 -19.86 -4.96
CA GLU A 94 -1.20 -20.62 -3.73
C GLU A 94 -0.51 -19.78 -2.65
N ARG A 95 0.31 -18.79 -3.05
CA ARG A 95 1.05 -17.90 -2.16
C ARG A 95 0.99 -16.48 -2.69
N ASN A 96 0.67 -15.54 -1.80
CA ASN A 96 0.62 -14.13 -2.10
C ASN A 96 1.41 -13.36 -1.05
N PHE A 97 2.38 -12.55 -1.48
CA PHE A 97 3.17 -11.67 -0.62
C PHE A 97 2.98 -10.23 -1.10
N ILE A 98 2.92 -9.29 -0.17
CA ILE A 98 2.83 -7.85 -0.45
C ILE A 98 3.84 -7.09 0.41
N ARG A 99 4.44 -6.06 -0.15
CA ARG A 99 5.32 -5.14 0.58
C ARG A 99 5.18 -3.72 0.09
N LEU A 100 5.60 -2.78 0.92
CA LEU A 100 5.85 -1.41 0.53
C LEU A 100 7.36 -1.22 0.29
N ARG A 101 7.73 -0.78 -0.90
CA ARG A 101 9.06 -0.27 -1.22
C ARG A 101 9.04 1.25 -1.13
N VAL A 102 9.97 1.80 -0.35
CA VAL A 102 10.17 3.25 -0.20
C VAL A 102 11.57 3.58 -0.69
N ALA A 103 11.68 4.49 -1.66
CA ALA A 103 12.96 4.88 -2.25
C ALA A 103 12.97 6.38 -2.56
N GLN A 104 14.15 7.00 -2.65
CA GLN A 104 14.25 8.33 -3.24
C GLN A 104 13.98 8.26 -4.74
N LYS A 105 13.38 9.31 -5.30
CA LYS A 105 13.24 9.47 -6.74
C LYS A 105 14.65 9.65 -7.37
N PRO A 106 14.84 9.21 -8.62
CA PRO A 106 16.09 9.44 -9.37
C PRO A 106 16.42 10.93 -9.52
#